data_AF-A0A239KMR9-F1
#
_entry.id   AF-A0A239KMR9-F1
#
_cell.length_a   1.000
_cell.length_b   1.000
_cell.length_c   1.000
_cell.angle_alpha   90.00
_cell.angle_beta   90.00
_cell.angle_gamma   90.00
#
_symmetry.space_group_name_H-M   'P 1'
#
loop_
_entity.id
_entity.type
_entity.pdbx_description
1 polymer ?
#
loop_
_entity_poly.entity_id
_entity_poly.type
_entity_poly.pdbx_seq_one_letter_code
_entity_poly.pdbx_strand_id
1 'polypeptide(L)'
;MATASLSTPPDVCNEAAWNTLMSLYLSAKAAADEYERKKLKPLSDERGRIWPDIIAKCDHEMAAQVRWDNQSGYGEVVDEFQALIDIMCEREDALIGFPAPNLPALSWKLEKILEPNHDSTPCWNMSYVRQTIEDHRRLLNGTEA
;
A
#
# COMPACT_ATOMS: atom_id res chain seq x y z
N MET A 1 26.93 -34.34 30.78
CA MET A 1 25.50 -34.56 30.47
C MET A 1 24.92 -33.22 30.04
N ALA A 2 24.42 -33.16 28.81
CA ALA A 2 23.88 -31.96 28.18
C ALA A 2 22.41 -31.78 28.54
N THR A 3 21.97 -30.53 28.68
CA THR A 3 20.61 -30.11 28.32
C THR A 3 20.72 -28.82 27.52
N ALA A 4 20.79 -28.98 26.20
CA ALA A 4 20.60 -27.89 25.26
C ALA A 4 19.15 -27.40 25.40
N SER A 5 19.00 -26.13 25.79
CA SER A 5 17.72 -25.42 25.65
C SER A 5 17.53 -25.13 24.17
N LEU A 6 16.63 -25.85 23.53
CA LEU A 6 16.15 -25.56 22.18
C LEU A 6 15.38 -24.24 22.25
N SER A 7 16.07 -23.13 22.00
CA SER A 7 15.43 -21.87 21.63
C SER A 7 14.72 -22.12 20.31
N THR A 8 13.39 -22.12 20.33
CA THR A 8 12.55 -22.20 19.14
C THR A 8 12.92 -21.05 18.19
N PRO A 9 13.23 -21.28 16.90
CA PRO A 9 13.47 -20.18 15.98
C PRO A 9 12.13 -19.48 15.71
N PRO A 10 12.03 -18.16 15.92
CA PRO A 10 10.81 -17.42 15.61
C PRO A 10 10.84 -17.03 14.13
N ASP A 11 10.73 -17.98 13.20
CA ASP A 11 10.84 -17.64 11.77
C ASP A 11 10.19 -18.67 10.82
N VAL A 12 9.01 -19.20 11.18
CA VAL A 12 8.33 -20.17 10.31
C VAL A 12 7.65 -19.43 9.17
N CYS A 13 8.36 -19.30 8.07
CA CYS A 13 7.86 -18.90 6.77
C CYS A 13 6.63 -19.77 6.40
N ASN A 14 5.42 -19.20 6.45
CA ASN A 14 4.18 -19.92 6.18
C ASN A 14 3.54 -19.42 4.89
N GLU A 15 3.60 -20.25 3.85
CA GLU A 15 3.01 -19.94 2.54
C GLU A 15 1.50 -19.73 2.59
N ALA A 16 0.77 -20.47 3.44
CA ALA A 16 -0.66 -20.27 3.59
C ALA A 16 -0.99 -18.91 4.26
N ALA A 17 -0.16 -18.48 5.21
CA ALA A 17 -0.30 -17.16 5.85
C ALA A 17 0.02 -16.04 4.86
N TRP A 18 1.11 -16.17 4.09
CA TRP A 18 1.45 -15.24 3.01
C TRP A 18 0.32 -15.12 1.99
N ASN A 19 -0.21 -16.25 1.51
CA ASN A 19 -1.30 -16.26 0.53
C ASN A 19 -2.58 -15.61 1.09
N THR A 20 -2.83 -15.73 2.38
CA THR A 20 -3.95 -15.05 3.05
C THR A 20 -3.74 -13.54 3.06
N LEU A 21 -2.55 -13.07 3.46
CA LEU A 21 -2.20 -11.65 3.45
C LEU A 21 -2.25 -11.07 2.02
N MET A 22 -1.75 -11.83 1.04
CA MET A 22 -1.77 -11.45 -0.38
C MET A 22 -3.20 -11.31 -0.89
N SER A 23 -4.07 -12.24 -0.55
CA SER A 23 -5.50 -12.17 -0.90
C SER A 23 -6.17 -10.93 -0.29
N LEU A 24 -5.89 -10.62 0.98
CA LEU A 24 -6.42 -9.43 1.65
C LEU A 24 -5.94 -8.13 0.97
N TYR A 25 -4.65 -8.05 0.64
CA TYR A 25 -4.09 -6.91 -0.08
C TYR A 25 -4.72 -6.74 -1.46
N LEU A 26 -4.77 -7.80 -2.26
CA LEU A 26 -5.35 -7.74 -3.61
C LEU A 26 -6.84 -7.35 -3.57
N SER A 27 -7.58 -7.84 -2.58
CA SER A 27 -8.98 -7.45 -2.37
C SER A 27 -9.12 -5.98 -2.00
N ALA A 28 -8.28 -5.46 -1.11
CA ALA A 28 -8.30 -4.05 -0.72
C ALA A 28 -7.92 -3.15 -1.91
N LYS A 29 -6.87 -3.52 -2.65
CA LYS A 29 -6.47 -2.82 -3.87
C LYS A 29 -7.59 -2.80 -4.91
N ALA A 30 -8.22 -3.94 -5.16
CA ALA A 30 -9.33 -4.02 -6.12
C ALA A 30 -10.51 -3.12 -5.72
N ALA A 31 -10.82 -3.04 -4.41
CA ALA A 31 -11.85 -2.15 -3.91
C ALA A 31 -11.49 -0.67 -4.12
N ALA A 32 -10.24 -0.28 -3.82
CA ALA A 32 -9.75 1.08 -4.05
C ALA A 32 -9.78 1.44 -5.55
N ASP A 33 -9.23 0.58 -6.42
CA ASP A 33 -9.22 0.77 -7.88
C ASP A 33 -10.65 0.90 -8.44
N GLU A 34 -11.57 0.05 -7.96
CA GLU A 34 -12.96 0.09 -8.38
C GLU A 34 -13.65 1.39 -7.94
N TYR A 35 -13.42 1.80 -6.69
CA TYR A 35 -13.97 3.04 -6.13
C TYR A 35 -13.43 4.25 -6.89
N GLU A 36 -12.12 4.33 -7.11
CA GLU A 36 -11.49 5.40 -7.88
C GLU A 36 -12.15 5.52 -9.25
N ARG A 37 -12.21 4.41 -9.99
CA ARG A 37 -12.75 4.38 -11.35
C ARG A 37 -14.23 4.78 -11.41
N LYS A 38 -15.05 4.34 -10.43
CA LYS A 38 -16.50 4.54 -10.45
C LYS A 38 -16.97 5.84 -9.82
N LYS A 39 -16.23 6.37 -8.84
CA LYS A 39 -16.68 7.47 -7.98
C LYS A 39 -15.74 8.67 -8.07
N LEU A 40 -14.46 8.47 -7.75
CA LEU A 40 -13.52 9.58 -7.64
C LEU A 40 -13.14 10.17 -9.01
N LYS A 41 -12.72 9.32 -9.95
CA LYS A 41 -12.22 9.76 -11.26
C LYS A 41 -13.22 10.61 -12.05
N PRO A 42 -14.52 10.24 -12.16
CA PRO A 42 -15.50 11.09 -12.84
C PRO A 42 -15.59 12.50 -12.26
N LEU A 43 -15.61 12.62 -10.93
CA LEU A 43 -15.69 13.92 -10.25
C LEU A 43 -14.37 14.68 -10.34
N SER A 44 -13.23 14.00 -10.23
CA SER A 44 -11.91 14.61 -10.38
C SER A 44 -11.70 15.16 -11.79
N ASP A 45 -12.12 14.41 -12.82
CA ASP A 45 -12.06 14.83 -14.22
C ASP A 45 -13.03 15.98 -14.51
N GLU A 46 -14.19 16.04 -13.84
CA GLU A 46 -15.09 17.20 -13.90
C GLU A 46 -14.49 18.43 -13.22
N ARG A 47 -13.99 18.27 -11.99
CA ARG A 47 -13.34 19.33 -11.21
C ARG A 47 -12.17 19.94 -11.96
N GLY A 48 -11.31 19.11 -12.57
CA GLY A 48 -10.18 19.57 -13.38
C GLY A 48 -10.58 20.25 -14.69
N ARG A 49 -11.78 19.97 -15.24
CA ARG A 49 -12.32 20.72 -16.39
C ARG A 49 -12.84 22.09 -15.99
N ILE A 50 -13.41 22.23 -14.79
CA ILE A 50 -13.94 23.50 -14.29
C ILE A 50 -12.79 24.39 -13.80
N TRP A 51 -11.80 23.81 -13.12
CA TRP A 51 -10.60 24.49 -12.61
C TRP A 51 -9.33 23.82 -13.13
N PRO A 52 -8.93 24.08 -14.39
CA PRO A 52 -7.74 23.48 -15.00
C PRO A 52 -6.42 23.94 -14.35
N ASP A 53 -6.42 25.13 -13.72
CA ASP A 53 -5.29 25.63 -12.93
C ASP A 53 -5.62 25.52 -11.43
N ILE A 54 -4.85 24.72 -10.69
CA ILE A 54 -4.97 24.57 -9.23
C ILE A 54 -4.66 25.90 -8.50
N ILE A 55 -4.09 26.88 -9.22
CA ILE A 55 -3.69 28.19 -8.70
C ILE A 55 -4.77 29.24 -9.04
N ALA A 56 -5.99 29.03 -8.58
CA ALA A 56 -7.03 30.05 -8.62
C ALA A 56 -6.72 31.13 -7.57
N LYS A 57 -6.02 32.20 -7.99
CA LYS A 57 -5.49 33.28 -7.12
C LYS A 57 -6.53 34.30 -6.65
N CYS A 58 -7.83 34.06 -6.89
CA CYS A 58 -8.89 35.02 -6.57
C CYS A 58 -9.94 34.39 -5.63
N ASP A 59 -10.32 35.11 -4.56
CA ASP A 59 -11.27 34.65 -3.53
C ASP A 59 -12.62 34.15 -4.11
N HIS A 60 -13.07 34.71 -5.23
CA HIS A 60 -14.32 34.32 -5.88
C HIS A 60 -14.26 32.91 -6.49
N GLU A 61 -13.12 32.53 -7.08
CA GLU A 61 -12.90 31.20 -7.64
C GLU A 61 -12.72 30.18 -6.51
N MET A 62 -12.02 30.59 -5.45
CA MET A 62 -12.02 30.02 -4.09
C MET A 62 -13.40 29.49 -3.66
N ALA A 63 -14.31 30.44 -3.53
CA ALA A 63 -15.66 30.18 -3.05
C ALA A 63 -16.50 29.37 -4.04
N ALA A 64 -16.27 29.50 -5.34
CA ALA A 64 -16.96 28.70 -6.36
C ALA A 64 -16.55 27.23 -6.30
N GLN A 65 -15.26 26.96 -6.11
CA GLN A 65 -14.72 25.62 -5.94
C GLN A 65 -15.26 24.95 -4.69
N VAL A 66 -15.23 25.63 -3.54
CA VAL A 66 -15.81 25.10 -2.29
C VAL A 66 -17.30 24.81 -2.43
N ARG A 67 -18.06 25.69 -3.10
CA ARG A 67 -19.49 25.44 -3.37
C ARG A 67 -19.70 24.19 -4.24
N TRP A 68 -18.90 24.02 -5.29
CA TRP A 68 -19.00 22.84 -6.13
C TRP A 68 -18.58 21.57 -5.38
N ASP A 69 -17.47 21.59 -4.65
CA ASP A 69 -16.98 20.45 -3.85
C ASP A 69 -18.07 19.99 -2.85
N ASN A 70 -18.78 20.94 -2.22
CA ASN A 70 -19.91 20.64 -1.32
C ASN A 70 -21.16 20.12 -2.05
N GLN A 71 -21.46 20.61 -3.26
CA GLN A 71 -22.67 20.21 -4.01
C GLN A 71 -22.50 18.88 -4.73
N SER A 72 -21.29 18.58 -5.21
CA SER A 72 -20.96 17.35 -5.92
C SER A 72 -20.70 16.18 -4.97
N GLY A 73 -20.48 16.45 -3.68
CA GLY A 73 -20.05 15.47 -2.69
C GLY A 73 -18.59 15.05 -2.89
N TYR A 74 -17.78 15.85 -3.60
CA TYR A 74 -16.40 15.50 -3.91
C TYR A 74 -15.56 15.23 -2.66
N GLY A 75 -15.73 16.03 -1.61
CA GLY A 75 -15.03 15.83 -0.34
C GLY A 75 -15.31 14.46 0.28
N GLU A 76 -16.58 14.06 0.35
CA GLU A 76 -16.99 12.75 0.91
C GLU A 76 -16.42 11.58 0.09
N VAL A 77 -16.38 11.72 -1.24
CA VAL A 77 -15.79 10.71 -2.14
C VAL A 77 -14.29 10.62 -1.96
N VAL A 78 -13.59 11.75 -1.77
CA VAL A 78 -12.15 11.76 -1.48
C VAL A 78 -11.88 11.11 -0.12
N ASP A 79 -12.66 11.43 0.92
CA ASP A 79 -12.50 10.86 2.25
C ASP A 79 -12.73 9.34 2.25
N GLU A 80 -13.76 8.85 1.56
CA GLU A 80 -14.03 7.42 1.44
C GLU A 80 -12.93 6.71 0.63
N PHE A 81 -12.42 7.33 -0.43
CA PHE A 81 -11.29 6.79 -1.18
C PHE A 81 -10.02 6.73 -0.32
N GLN A 82 -9.72 7.77 0.46
CA GLN A 82 -8.58 7.79 1.37
C GLN A 82 -8.67 6.65 2.39
N ALA A 83 -9.85 6.40 2.95
CA ALA A 83 -10.05 5.27 3.87
C ALA A 83 -9.76 3.90 3.21
N LEU A 84 -10.10 3.72 1.93
CA LEU A 84 -9.76 2.51 1.17
C LEU A 84 -8.26 2.38 0.91
N ILE A 85 -7.59 3.49 0.60
CA ILE A 85 -6.13 3.54 0.45
C ILE A 85 -5.44 3.20 1.77
N ASP A 86 -5.89 3.75 2.90
CA ASP A 86 -5.34 3.44 4.22
C ASP A 86 -5.42 1.94 4.53
N ILE A 87 -6.56 1.30 4.23
CA ILE A 87 -6.72 -0.15 4.38
C ILE A 87 -5.75 -0.90 3.47
N MET A 88 -5.64 -0.51 2.19
CA MET A 88 -4.72 -1.14 1.24
C MET A 88 -3.27 -1.03 1.72
N CYS A 89 -2.83 0.15 2.16
CA CYS A 89 -1.50 0.40 2.69
C CYS A 89 -1.23 -0.43 3.94
N GLU A 90 -2.17 -0.53 4.89
CA GLU A 90 -2.02 -1.40 6.07
C GLU A 90 -1.78 -2.87 5.68
N ARG A 91 -2.49 -3.37 4.65
CA ARG A 91 -2.30 -4.75 4.16
C ARG A 91 -0.98 -4.93 3.41
N GLU A 92 -0.56 -3.94 2.64
CA GLU A 92 0.72 -3.93 1.95
C GLU A 92 1.88 -3.95 2.96
N ASP A 93 1.82 -3.09 3.98
CA ASP A 93 2.80 -3.03 5.07
C ASP A 93 2.93 -4.37 5.79
N ALA A 94 1.80 -5.02 6.07
CA ALA A 94 1.77 -6.35 6.67
C ALA A 94 2.45 -7.41 5.78
N LEU A 95 2.26 -7.36 4.46
CA LEU A 95 2.92 -8.25 3.51
C LEU A 95 4.42 -8.01 3.44
N ILE A 96 4.84 -6.75 3.28
CA ILE A 96 6.27 -6.43 3.16
C ILE A 96 7.02 -6.83 4.44
N GLY A 97 6.39 -6.64 5.60
CA GLY A 97 6.92 -7.06 6.90
C GLY A 97 6.89 -8.57 7.17
N PHE A 98 6.11 -9.37 6.43
CA PHE A 98 5.97 -10.81 6.67
C PHE A 98 7.04 -11.62 5.92
N PRO A 99 7.75 -12.60 6.51
CA PRO A 99 8.79 -13.37 5.81
C PRO A 99 8.33 -13.98 4.47
N ALA A 100 9.10 -13.76 3.40
CA ALA A 100 8.72 -14.22 2.06
C ALA A 100 8.85 -15.75 1.91
N PRO A 101 7.79 -16.52 1.63
CA PRO A 101 7.85 -17.99 1.55
C PRO A 101 8.79 -18.53 0.48
N ASN A 102 9.00 -17.78 -0.60
CA ASN A 102 9.71 -18.25 -1.78
C ASN A 102 10.24 -17.07 -2.61
N LEU A 103 11.01 -17.38 -3.66
CA LEU A 103 11.58 -16.36 -4.55
C LEU A 103 10.53 -15.47 -5.24
N PRO A 104 9.37 -15.98 -5.70
CA PRO A 104 8.30 -15.11 -6.20
C PRO A 104 7.81 -14.07 -5.20
N ALA A 105 7.60 -14.45 -3.93
CA ALA A 105 7.21 -13.51 -2.89
C ALA A 105 8.31 -12.46 -2.61
N LEU A 106 9.58 -12.87 -2.64
CA LEU A 106 10.71 -11.94 -2.52
C LEU A 106 10.77 -10.95 -3.71
N SER A 107 10.54 -11.43 -4.94
CA SER A 107 10.47 -10.56 -6.13
C SER A 107 9.39 -9.52 -5.98
N TRP A 108 8.19 -9.93 -5.55
CA TRP A 108 7.08 -9.00 -5.30
C TRP A 108 7.46 -7.91 -4.29
N LYS A 109 8.13 -8.26 -3.19
CA LYS A 109 8.59 -7.27 -2.20
C LYS A 109 9.61 -6.28 -2.79
N LEU A 110 10.56 -6.78 -3.57
CA LEU A 110 11.58 -5.94 -4.21
C LEU A 110 10.95 -4.97 -5.20
N GLU A 111 10.01 -5.45 -6.02
CA GLU A 111 9.23 -4.61 -6.91
C GLU A 111 8.52 -3.51 -6.12
N LYS A 112 7.84 -3.85 -5.02
CA LYS A 112 7.13 -2.88 -4.18
C LYS A 112 8.03 -1.83 -3.53
N ILE A 113 9.18 -2.23 -2.99
CA ILE A 113 10.12 -1.29 -2.36
C ILE A 113 10.76 -0.36 -3.39
N LEU A 114 10.96 -0.85 -4.61
CA LEU A 114 11.59 -0.11 -5.70
C LEU A 114 10.59 0.67 -6.58
N GLU A 115 9.29 0.48 -6.39
CA GLU A 115 8.26 1.25 -7.07
C GLU A 115 8.50 2.75 -6.80
N PRO A 116 8.58 3.59 -7.85
CA PRO A 116 8.80 5.02 -7.67
C PRO A 116 7.59 5.61 -6.94
N ASN A 117 7.76 5.92 -5.66
CA ASN A 117 6.68 6.50 -4.88
C ASN A 117 6.27 7.87 -5.43
N HIS A 118 4.98 8.00 -5.72
CA HIS A 118 4.32 9.27 -5.98
C HIS A 118 4.04 10.01 -4.66
N ASP A 119 5.09 10.25 -3.87
CA ASP A 119 5.15 11.15 -2.70
C ASP A 119 4.69 10.63 -1.32
N SER A 120 4.28 9.36 -1.11
CA SER A 120 3.70 9.00 0.21
C SER A 120 4.00 7.63 0.85
N THR A 121 4.77 6.73 0.24
CA THR A 121 5.24 5.52 0.94
C THR A 121 6.71 5.70 1.34
N PRO A 122 7.12 5.38 2.58
CA PRO A 122 8.52 5.40 2.94
C PRO A 122 9.19 4.16 2.31
N CYS A 123 9.59 4.27 1.04
CA CYS A 123 10.43 3.27 0.32
C CYS A 123 11.79 2.99 1.01
N TRP A 124 12.01 3.58 2.20
CA TRP A 124 13.15 3.39 3.07
C TRP A 124 12.75 3.10 4.52
N ASN A 125 11.55 2.56 4.77
CA ASN A 125 11.25 2.01 6.08
C ASN A 125 12.26 0.90 6.39
N MET A 126 13.12 1.16 7.39
CA MET A 126 14.24 0.30 7.72
C MET A 126 13.80 -1.10 8.16
N SER A 127 12.57 -1.28 8.64
CA SER A 127 12.02 -2.61 8.93
C SER A 127 11.79 -3.41 7.65
N TYR A 128 11.26 -2.80 6.59
CA TYR A 128 11.01 -3.44 5.30
C TYR A 128 12.31 -3.84 4.61
N VAL A 129 13.28 -2.92 4.58
CA VAL A 129 14.60 -3.19 4.01
C VAL A 129 15.28 -4.33 4.77
N ARG A 130 15.22 -4.32 6.10
CA ARG A 130 15.80 -5.39 6.93
C ARG A 130 15.15 -6.74 6.63
N GLN A 131 13.82 -6.84 6.65
CA GLN A 131 13.12 -8.09 6.38
C GLN A 131 13.42 -8.61 4.97
N THR A 132 13.46 -7.71 3.97
CA THR A 132 13.74 -8.11 2.58
C THR A 132 15.18 -8.61 2.41
N ILE A 133 16.15 -8.02 3.13
CA ILE A 133 17.53 -8.52 3.17
C ILE A 133 17.59 -9.90 3.86
N GLU A 134 16.83 -10.10 4.94
CA GLU A 134 16.76 -11.39 5.64
C GLU A 134 16.16 -12.48 4.73
N ASP A 135 15.07 -12.16 4.02
CA ASP A 135 14.46 -13.04 3.02
C ASP A 135 15.44 -13.38 1.88
N HIS A 136 16.17 -12.38 1.37
CA HIS A 136 17.24 -12.59 0.38
C HIS A 136 18.30 -13.57 0.91
N ARG A 137 18.81 -13.35 2.13
CA ARG A 137 19.83 -14.24 2.72
C ARG A 137 19.30 -15.67 2.86
N ARG A 138 18.08 -15.84 3.37
CA ARG A 138 17.46 -17.16 3.55
C ARG A 138 17.23 -17.88 2.23
N LEU A 139 16.61 -17.21 1.26
CA LEU A 139 16.14 -17.83 0.01
C LEU A 139 17.24 -18.02 -1.05
N LEU A 140 18.25 -17.14 -1.12
CA LEU A 140 19.28 -17.22 -2.14
C LEU A 140 20.57 -17.90 -1.67
N ASN A 141 20.86 -17.89 -0.36
CA ASN A 141 22.05 -18.55 0.17
C ASN A 141 21.77 -19.96 0.73
N GLY A 142 20.55 -20.48 0.55
CA GLY A 142 20.18 -21.85 0.92
C GLY A 142 20.25 -22.10 2.43
N THR A 143 20.10 -21.08 3.26
CA THR A 143 20.03 -21.25 4.72
C THR A 143 18.59 -21.62 5.07
N GLU A 144 18.17 -22.84 4.73
CA GLU A 144 17.05 -23.47 5.43
C GLU A 144 17.47 -23.65 6.89
N ALA A 145 16.79 -22.95 7.79
CA ALA A 145 16.84 -23.16 9.24
C ALA A 145 15.42 -23.44 9.73
#